data_AF-A0A0S2SDK5-F1
#
_entry.id   AF-A0A0S2SDK5-F1
#
_cell.length_a   1.000
_cell.length_b   1.000
_cell.length_c   1.000
_cell.angle_alpha   90.00
_cell.angle_beta   90.00
_cell.angle_gamma   90.00
#
_symmetry.space_group_name_H-M   'P 1'
#
loop_
_entity.id
_entity.type
_entity.pdbx_description
1 polymer ?
#
loop_
_entity_poly.entity_id
_entity_poly.type
_entity_poly.pdbx_seq_one_letter_code
_entity_poly.pdbx_strand_id
1 'polypeptide(L)'
;MKRDWDVIRGILLKIENEEDLFASLPDKPVWKSELSREENLKLEDDYHQAANILWGHLQILIESGFIDGATAKRVGMNKWSGGIFSPRLTMRGHDLIDTLRPVGMPQKLTKFANERGVELTLDTIKAVFGAFIGSVLA
;
A
#
# COMPACT_ATOMS: atom_id res chain seq x y z
N MET A 1 11.63 2.05 -2.05
CA MET A 1 10.93 1.32 -0.97
C MET A 1 10.64 -0.09 -1.46
N LYS A 2 10.62 -1.08 -0.57
CA LYS A 2 10.17 -2.43 -0.91
C LYS A 2 8.64 -2.43 -1.00
N ARG A 3 8.07 -3.14 -1.99
CA ARG A 3 6.63 -3.30 -2.13
C ARG A 3 6.09 -4.16 -0.99
N ASP A 4 5.05 -3.66 -0.34
CA ASP A 4 4.31 -4.33 0.72
C ASP A 4 2.89 -4.62 0.20
N TRP A 5 2.62 -5.90 -0.01
CA TRP A 5 1.35 -6.35 -0.58
C TRP A 5 0.17 -6.24 0.39
N ASP A 6 0.42 -6.23 1.71
CA ASP A 6 -0.63 -6.00 2.70
C ASP A 6 -1.04 -4.53 2.72
N VAL A 7 -0.07 -3.62 2.63
CA VAL A 7 -0.34 -2.18 2.49
C VAL A 7 -1.08 -1.89 1.19
N ILE A 8 -0.65 -2.48 0.07
CA ILE A 8 -1.35 -2.35 -1.22
C ILE A 8 -2.80 -2.82 -1.10
N ARG A 9 -3.02 -4.03 -0.55
CA ARG A 9 -4.37 -4.57 -0.33
C ARG A 9 -5.20 -3.65 0.56
N GLY A 10 -4.61 -3.13 1.64
CA GLY A 10 -5.29 -2.22 2.57
C GLY A 10 -5.73 -0.91 1.90
N ILE A 11 -4.87 -0.29 1.09
CA ILE A 11 -5.21 0.92 0.33
C ILE A 11 -6.38 0.65 -0.62
N LEU A 12 -6.30 -0.45 -1.38
CA LEU A 12 -7.34 -0.80 -2.35
C LEU A 12 -8.70 -1.05 -1.67
N LEU A 13 -8.72 -1.79 -0.55
CA LEU A 13 -9.95 -2.03 0.22
C LEU A 13 -10.55 -0.74 0.76
N LYS A 14 -9.73 0.13 1.34
CA LYS A 14 -10.21 1.39 1.88
C LYS A 14 -10.84 2.27 0.80
N ILE A 15 -10.23 2.34 -0.39
CA ILE A 15 -10.81 3.09 -1.51
C ILE A 15 -12.11 2.43 -2.01
N GLU A 16 -12.14 1.10 -2.14
CA GLU A 16 -13.34 0.37 -2.55
C GLU A 16 -14.52 0.58 -1.59
N ASN A 17 -14.24 0.65 -0.29
CA ASN A 17 -15.24 0.84 0.76
C ASN A 17 -15.54 2.32 1.09
N GLU A 18 -14.95 3.27 0.36
CA GLU A 18 -15.06 4.71 0.64
C GLU A 18 -14.62 5.09 2.07
N GLU A 19 -13.65 4.36 2.63
CA GLU A 19 -13.07 4.59 3.94
C GLU A 19 -11.92 5.61 3.91
N ASP A 20 -11.65 6.24 5.06
CA ASP A 20 -10.50 7.14 5.19
C ASP A 20 -9.16 6.38 5.08
N LEU A 21 -8.44 6.66 3.99
CA LEU A 21 -7.10 6.16 3.70
C LEU A 21 -6.12 6.42 4.85
N PHE A 22 -6.22 7.58 5.50
CA PHE A 22 -5.25 8.07 6.48
C PHE A 22 -5.62 7.71 7.93
N ALA A 23 -6.80 7.14 8.18
CA ALA A 23 -7.25 6.77 9.53
C ALA A 23 -6.33 5.76 10.25
N SER A 24 -5.46 5.05 9.54
CA SER A 24 -4.47 4.13 10.13
C SER A 24 -3.11 4.77 10.42
N LEU A 25 -2.91 6.04 10.03
CA LEU A 25 -1.70 6.76 10.41
C LEU A 25 -1.80 7.19 11.88
N PRO A 26 -0.67 7.17 12.62
CA PRO A 26 -0.64 7.80 13.94
C PRO A 26 -0.91 9.30 13.80
N ASP A 27 -1.43 9.90 14.87
CA ASP A 27 -1.58 11.35 14.93
C ASP A 27 -0.25 12.04 14.63
N LYS A 28 -0.32 13.12 13.85
CA LYS A 28 0.88 13.90 13.53
C LYS A 28 1.46 14.43 14.85
N PRO A 29 2.71 14.07 15.19
CA PRO A 29 3.29 14.48 16.45
C PRO A 29 3.45 16.00 16.48
N VAL A 30 3.10 16.56 17.63
CA VAL A 30 3.38 17.95 17.99
C VAL A 30 4.51 17.92 19.00
N TRP A 31 5.47 18.82 18.87
CA TRP A 31 6.60 18.91 19.79
C TRP A 31 6.10 19.13 21.23
N LYS A 32 6.46 18.22 22.14
CA LYS A 32 6.07 18.27 23.56
C LYS A 32 7.25 18.73 24.39
N SER A 33 7.04 19.79 25.18
CA SER A 33 8.04 20.31 26.12
C SER A 33 8.43 19.31 27.20
N GLU A 34 7.52 18.39 27.54
CA GLU A 34 7.71 17.37 28.57
C GLU A 34 8.68 16.25 28.14
N LEU A 35 8.91 16.10 26.83
CA LEU A 35 9.75 15.06 26.26
C LEU A 35 11.13 15.62 25.93
N SER A 36 12.14 14.76 26.01
CA SER A 36 13.47 15.08 25.51
C SER A 36 13.45 15.34 23.99
N ARG A 37 14.50 15.98 23.49
CA ARG A 37 14.70 16.19 22.05
C ARG A 37 14.69 14.86 21.28
N GLU A 38 15.32 13.84 21.83
CA GLU A 38 15.46 12.52 21.21
C GLU A 38 14.11 11.80 21.12
N GLU A 39 13.28 11.89 22.17
CA GLU A 39 11.94 11.32 22.17
C GLU A 39 11.02 12.03 21.17
N ASN A 40 11.04 13.35 21.10
CA ASN A 40 10.27 14.09 20.09
C ASN A 40 10.70 13.73 18.66
N LEU A 41 12.02 13.65 18.40
CA LEU A 41 12.54 13.24 17.09
C LEU A 41 12.13 11.81 16.72
N LYS A 42 12.10 10.89 17.69
CA LYS A 42 11.64 9.52 17.46
C LYS A 42 10.16 9.49 17.07
N LEU A 43 9.31 10.25 17.75
CA LEU A 43 7.88 10.34 17.39
C LEU A 43 7.69 10.89 15.97
N GLU A 44 8.45 11.91 15.59
CA GLU A 44 8.45 12.42 14.21
C GLU A 44 8.89 11.36 13.21
N ASP A 45 9.97 10.64 13.50
CA ASP A 45 10.49 9.60 12.60
C ASP A 45 9.49 8.45 12.43
N ASP A 46 8.89 7.95 13.52
CA ASP A 46 7.88 6.89 13.49
C ASP A 46 6.67 7.30 12.63
N TYR A 47 6.18 8.54 12.80
CA TYR A 47 5.11 9.10 11.97
C TYR A 47 5.53 9.18 10.49
N HIS A 48 6.73 9.71 10.21
CA HIS A 48 7.24 9.86 8.85
C HIS A 48 7.44 8.51 8.16
N GLN A 49 7.88 7.48 8.88
CA GLN A 49 7.99 6.12 8.37
C GLN A 49 6.62 5.57 7.96
N ALA A 50 5.63 5.63 8.86
CA ALA A 50 4.27 5.17 8.57
C ALA A 50 3.65 5.93 7.38
N ALA A 51 3.77 7.25 7.36
CA ALA A 51 3.28 8.09 6.27
C ALA A 51 4.00 7.76 4.94
N ASN A 52 5.31 7.56 4.96
CA ASN A 52 6.09 7.19 3.76
C ASN A 52 5.65 5.86 3.16
N ILE A 53 5.31 4.88 4.01
CA ILE A 53 4.83 3.57 3.56
C ILE A 53 3.48 3.73 2.85
N LEU A 54 2.52 4.43 3.47
CA LEU A 54 1.20 4.66 2.88
C LEU A 54 1.30 5.45 1.56
N TRP A 55 1.92 6.63 1.60
CA TRP A 55 2.01 7.51 0.44
C TRP A 55 2.81 6.91 -0.70
N GLY A 56 3.87 6.16 -0.40
CA GLY A 56 4.67 5.53 -1.44
C GLY A 56 3.95 4.40 -2.16
N HIS A 57 3.17 3.59 -1.46
CA HIS A 57 2.33 2.59 -2.13
C HIS A 57 1.16 3.22 -2.87
N LEU A 58 0.56 4.29 -2.33
CA LEU A 58 -0.46 5.06 -3.02
C LEU A 58 0.07 5.64 -4.34
N GLN A 59 1.28 6.23 -4.33
CA GLN A 59 1.95 6.71 -5.55
C GLN A 59 2.10 5.61 -6.59
N ILE A 60 2.62 4.43 -6.20
CA ILE A 60 2.80 3.29 -7.12
C ILE A 60 1.47 2.88 -7.77
N LEU A 61 0.39 2.81 -6.98
CA LEU A 61 -0.93 2.39 -7.47
C LEU A 61 -1.56 3.44 -8.41
N ILE A 62 -1.37 4.73 -8.13
CA ILE A 62 -1.79 5.83 -9.01
C ILE A 62 -1.00 5.79 -10.32
N GLU A 63 0.34 5.74 -10.25
CA GLU A 63 1.21 5.75 -11.44
C GLU A 63 1.02 4.51 -12.31
N SER A 64 0.65 3.37 -11.71
CA SER A 64 0.36 2.13 -12.43
C SER A 64 -1.09 2.03 -12.92
N GLY A 65 -1.91 3.05 -12.71
CA GLY A 65 -3.29 3.14 -13.20
C GLY A 65 -4.29 2.22 -12.50
N PHE A 66 -4.03 1.82 -11.25
CA PHE A 66 -4.97 1.06 -10.43
C PHE A 66 -5.95 1.95 -9.68
N ILE A 67 -5.56 3.21 -9.41
CA ILE A 67 -6.36 4.21 -8.71
C ILE A 67 -6.43 5.46 -9.57
N ASP A 68 -7.61 6.10 -9.59
CA ASP A 68 -7.83 7.44 -10.14
C ASP A 68 -8.44 8.36 -9.07
N GLY A 69 -8.46 9.67 -9.28
CA GLY A 69 -9.03 10.65 -8.33
C GLY A 69 -8.15 10.92 -7.12
N ALA A 70 -6.86 10.61 -7.20
CA ALA A 70 -5.87 10.89 -6.16
C ALA A 70 -4.53 11.31 -6.76
N THR A 71 -3.74 12.07 -6.01
CA THR A 71 -2.38 12.46 -6.37
C THR A 71 -1.44 12.23 -5.21
N ALA A 72 -0.23 11.73 -5.50
CA ALA A 72 0.84 11.54 -4.54
C ALA A 72 2.18 11.83 -5.23
N LYS A 73 2.92 12.83 -4.73
CA LYS A 73 4.22 13.24 -5.25
C LYS A 73 5.20 13.45 -4.10
N ARG A 74 6.42 12.96 -4.28
CA ARG A 74 7.51 13.22 -3.34
C ARG A 74 8.06 14.62 -3.60
N VAL A 75 8.09 15.46 -2.57
CA VAL A 75 8.57 16.86 -2.66
C VAL A 75 9.82 17.13 -1.82
N GLY A 76 10.29 16.12 -1.08
CA GLY A 76 11.52 16.19 -0.32
C GLY A 76 11.75 14.92 0.48
N MET A 77 12.80 14.93 1.30
CA MET A 77 13.06 13.82 2.22
C MET A 77 11.90 13.70 3.21
N ASN A 78 11.24 12.55 3.23
CA ASN A 78 10.05 12.25 4.06
C ASN A 78 8.87 13.22 3.89
N LYS A 79 8.83 13.97 2.78
CA LYS A 79 7.76 14.94 2.49
C LYS A 79 7.00 14.55 1.23
N TRP A 80 5.69 14.55 1.37
CA TRP A 80 4.72 14.24 0.33
C TRP A 80 3.84 15.46 0.06
N SER A 81 3.51 15.65 -1.21
CA SER A 81 2.47 16.56 -1.66
C SER A 81 1.47 15.74 -2.44
N GLY A 82 0.19 15.94 -2.17
CA GLY A 82 -0.85 15.12 -2.73
C GLY A 82 -2.22 15.57 -2.26
N GLY A 83 -3.24 15.00 -2.87
CA GLY A 83 -4.62 15.31 -2.59
C GLY A 83 -5.51 14.17 -3.02
N ILE A 84 -6.58 13.98 -2.27
CA ILE A 84 -7.61 12.97 -2.50
C ILE A 84 -8.85 13.71 -3.01
N PHE A 85 -9.26 13.45 -4.25
CA PHE A 85 -10.31 14.17 -4.98
C PHE A 85 -11.34 13.17 -5.53
N SER A 86 -12.00 12.44 -4.62
CA SER A 86 -12.85 11.28 -4.93
C SER A 86 -12.06 10.10 -5.50
N PRO A 87 -11.24 9.44 -4.65
CA PRO A 87 -10.41 8.33 -5.09
C PRO A 87 -11.30 7.16 -5.48
N ARG A 88 -10.98 6.50 -6.58
CA ARG A 88 -11.70 5.30 -7.03
C ARG A 88 -10.75 4.28 -7.60
N LEU A 89 -11.12 3.01 -7.51
CA LEU A 89 -10.44 1.95 -8.23
C LEU A 89 -10.77 2.04 -9.72
N THR A 90 -9.76 1.83 -10.56
CA THR A 90 -10.02 1.51 -11.97
C THR A 90 -10.45 0.05 -12.08
N MET A 91 -10.91 -0.40 -13.25
CA MET A 91 -11.19 -1.84 -13.46
C MET A 91 -9.97 -2.72 -13.16
N ARG A 92 -8.76 -2.24 -13.47
CA ARG A 92 -7.51 -2.93 -13.11
C ARG A 92 -7.33 -2.98 -11.60
N GLY A 93 -7.72 -1.92 -10.89
CA GLY A 93 -7.75 -1.86 -9.43
C GLY A 93 -8.67 -2.92 -8.84
N HIS A 94 -9.88 -3.07 -9.39
CA HIS A 94 -10.83 -4.11 -8.99
C HIS A 94 -10.28 -5.53 -9.22
N ASP A 95 -9.71 -5.80 -10.40
CA ASP A 95 -9.08 -7.11 -10.67
C ASP A 95 -7.96 -7.44 -9.66
N LEU A 96 -7.15 -6.43 -9.32
CA LEU A 96 -6.04 -6.58 -8.39
C LEU A 96 -6.57 -6.84 -6.97
N ILE A 97 -7.57 -6.08 -6.51
CA ILE A 97 -8.10 -6.33 -5.17
C ILE A 97 -8.80 -7.68 -5.09
N ASP A 98 -9.53 -8.12 -6.11
CA ASP A 98 -10.16 -9.45 -6.10
C ASP A 98 -9.14 -10.59 -6.01
N THR A 99 -7.99 -10.41 -6.65
CA THR A 99 -6.84 -11.31 -6.52
C THR A 99 -6.29 -11.34 -5.08
N LEU A 100 -6.25 -10.19 -4.40
CA LEU A 100 -5.68 -10.03 -3.06
C LEU A 100 -6.71 -10.13 -1.93
N ARG A 101 -8.01 -10.18 -2.25
CA ARG A 101 -9.13 -10.00 -1.31
C ARG A 101 -9.10 -11.00 -0.16
N PRO A 102 -8.85 -12.31 -0.38
CA PRO A 102 -8.87 -13.26 0.71
C PRO A 102 -7.79 -12.95 1.76
N VAL A 103 -8.13 -13.08 3.03
CA VAL A 103 -7.19 -12.84 4.13
C VAL A 103 -6.00 -13.80 4.00
N GLY A 104 -4.78 -13.26 4.11
CA GLY A 104 -3.55 -14.02 3.95
C GLY A 104 -3.14 -14.33 2.50
N MET A 105 -3.92 -13.89 1.50
CA MET A 105 -3.59 -14.13 0.09
C MET A 105 -2.28 -13.48 -0.37
N PRO A 106 -1.96 -12.22 -0.01
CA PRO A 106 -0.66 -11.62 -0.33
C PRO A 106 0.55 -12.50 0.03
N GLN A 107 0.54 -13.09 1.22
CA GLN A 107 1.63 -13.94 1.73
C GLN A 107 1.65 -15.29 1.01
N LYS A 108 0.48 -15.88 0.75
CA LYS A 108 0.36 -17.13 -0.02
C LYS A 108 0.93 -16.96 -1.43
N LEU A 109 0.55 -15.89 -2.14
CA LEU A 109 1.07 -15.60 -3.48
C LEU A 109 2.56 -15.29 -3.46
N THR A 110 3.04 -14.51 -2.49
CA THR A 110 4.47 -14.21 -2.36
C THR A 110 5.28 -15.47 -2.13
N LYS A 111 4.82 -16.36 -1.23
CA LYS A 111 5.46 -17.65 -0.98
C LYS A 111 5.47 -18.52 -2.23
N PHE A 112 4.32 -18.67 -2.88
CA PHE A 112 4.16 -19.49 -4.08
C PHE A 112 5.04 -19.01 -5.26
N ALA A 113 5.16 -17.68 -5.42
CA ALA A 113 6.01 -17.07 -6.44
C ALA A 113 7.49 -17.33 -6.16
N ASN A 114 7.93 -17.10 -4.91
CA ASN A 114 9.30 -17.33 -4.48
C ASN A 114 9.73 -18.80 -4.63
N GLU A 115 8.86 -19.75 -4.29
CA GLU A 115 9.09 -21.20 -4.49
C GLU A 115 9.31 -21.58 -5.95
N ARG A 116 8.85 -20.74 -6.89
CA ARG A 116 8.99 -20.93 -8.35
C ARG A 116 10.03 -20.00 -8.97
N GLY A 117 10.79 -19.27 -8.15
CA GLY A 117 11.82 -18.33 -8.61
C GLY A 117 11.26 -17.10 -9.35
N VAL A 118 9.98 -16.76 -9.12
CA VAL A 118 9.32 -15.60 -9.72
C VAL A 118 9.12 -14.53 -8.66
N GLU A 119 9.50 -13.28 -8.96
CA GLU A 119 9.18 -12.15 -8.10
C GLU A 119 7.71 -11.75 -8.28
N LEU A 120 6.99 -11.52 -7.18
CA LEU A 120 5.64 -10.97 -7.22
C LEU A 120 5.69 -9.45 -7.49
N THR A 121 5.26 -9.06 -8.69
CA THR A 121 5.16 -7.67 -9.17
C THR A 121 3.74 -7.38 -9.63
N LEU A 122 3.43 -6.12 -9.95
CA LEU A 122 2.13 -5.73 -10.50
C LEU A 122 1.84 -6.39 -11.87
N ASP A 123 2.88 -6.79 -12.60
CA ASP A 123 2.74 -7.46 -13.89
C ASP A 123 2.63 -8.98 -13.73
N THR A 124 3.36 -9.58 -12.79
CA THR A 124 3.37 -11.04 -12.61
C THR A 124 2.22 -11.55 -11.76
N ILE A 125 1.60 -10.71 -10.93
CA ILE A 125 0.59 -11.12 -9.94
C ILE A 125 -0.58 -11.91 -10.53
N LYS A 126 -1.11 -11.51 -11.69
CA LYS A 126 -2.23 -12.21 -12.34
C LYS A 126 -1.83 -13.62 -12.78
N ALA A 127 -0.63 -13.76 -13.37
CA ALA A 127 -0.10 -15.06 -13.79
C ALA A 127 0.19 -15.96 -12.60
N VAL A 128 0.79 -15.42 -11.53
CA VAL A 128 1.05 -16.13 -10.28
C VAL A 128 -0.26 -16.60 -9.64
N PHE A 129 -1.28 -15.74 -9.59
CA PHE A 129 -2.59 -16.08 -9.05
C PHE A 129 -3.28 -17.20 -9.84
N GLY A 130 -3.25 -17.13 -11.18
CA GLY A 130 -3.78 -18.20 -12.03
C GLY A 130 -3.08 -19.54 -11.80
N ALA A 131 -1.75 -19.54 -11.72
CA ALA A 131 -0.98 -20.74 -11.41
C ALA A 131 -1.26 -21.27 -9.99
N PHE A 132 -1.43 -20.37 -9.02
CA PHE A 132 -1.80 -20.72 -7.64
C PHE A 132 -3.17 -21.39 -7.59
N ILE A 133 -4.20 -20.81 -8.21
CA ILE A 133 -5.53 -21.42 -8.31
C ILE A 133 -5.45 -22.79 -8.98
N GLY A 134 -4.75 -22.90 -10.11
CA GLY A 134 -4.59 -24.18 -10.82
C GLY A 134 -3.95 -25.26 -9.94
N SER A 135 -3.00 -24.89 -9.06
CA SER A 135 -2.38 -25.83 -8.12
C SER A 135 -3.27 -26.24 -6.93
N VAL A 136 -4.28 -25.44 -6.60
CA VAL A 136 -5.22 -25.72 -5.50
C VAL A 136 -6.42 -26.55 -5.97
N LEU A 137 -6.80 -26.41 -7.24
CA LEU A 137 -7.93 -27.13 -7.84
C LEU A 137 -7.55 -28.49 -8.45
N ALA A 138 -6.25 -28.79 -8.58
CA ALA A 138 -5.72 -30.06 -9.07
C ALA A 138 -5.56 -31.08 -7.94
#